data_AF-A0A383BS75-F1
#
_entry.id   AF-A0A383BS75-F1
#
_cell.length_a   1.000
_cell.length_b   1.000
_cell.length_c   1.000
_cell.angle_alpha   90.00
_cell.angle_beta   90.00
_cell.angle_gamma   90.00
#
_symmetry.space_group_name_H-M   'P 1'
#
loop_
_entity.id
_entity.type
_entity.pdbx_description
1 polymer ?
#
loop_
_entity_poly.entity_id
_entity_poly.type
_entity_poly.pdbx_seq_one_letter_code
_entity_poly.pdbx_strand_id
1 'polypeptide(L)'
;PTIGPPIENGFYYDFHMDPLSDEDLKGIQKRMKELVKANLKVEREEHDNASLRSMFADNPFKIEIMDDKIGEGAGSSVYRQGDFVDLCRGPHVPTTAMLRWFKLTSTSTCYWKADASRESLVRIYGWCFATKQDLQNHDTLMREAGKRDHRKLGKELQLFHIDEMVGQGLILWTPRGSVVRNELQDFISSHLRRQGYNQVYTPHIGKLDLYRTSGHYPYYQESQYPPLVERDLMSKLASEGCSC
;
A
#
# COMPACT_ATOMS: atom_id res chain seq x y z
N PRO A 1 2.34 16.49 8.59
CA PRO A 1 1.78 15.16 8.90
C PRO A 1 0.31 15.12 8.49
N THR A 2 -0.15 14.01 7.93
CA THR A 2 -1.51 13.89 7.39
C THR A 2 -2.36 12.95 8.25
N ILE A 3 -2.33 11.64 7.98
CA ILE A 3 -3.11 10.61 8.65
C ILE A 3 -2.15 9.51 9.15
N GLY A 4 -2.40 9.00 10.36
CA GLY A 4 -1.68 7.85 10.89
C GLY A 4 -2.59 6.91 11.68
N PRO A 5 -3.32 5.99 11.02
CA PRO A 5 -4.22 5.08 11.69
C PRO A 5 -3.49 3.83 12.21
N PRO A 6 -4.07 3.12 13.19
CA PRO A 6 -3.63 1.79 13.53
C PRO A 6 -3.95 0.80 12.40
N ILE A 7 -3.13 -0.24 12.28
CA ILE A 7 -3.35 -1.42 11.45
C ILE A 7 -3.23 -2.67 12.34
N GLU A 8 -3.68 -3.83 11.86
CA GLU A 8 -3.81 -5.07 12.66
C GLU A 8 -2.62 -5.35 13.60
N ASN A 9 -1.40 -5.17 13.13
CA ASN A 9 -0.16 -5.44 13.90
C ASN A 9 0.75 -4.22 14.03
N GLY A 10 0.21 -3.00 13.96
CA GLY A 10 1.03 -1.79 14.04
C GLY A 10 0.32 -0.51 13.69
N PHE A 11 1.04 0.39 13.04
CA PHE A 11 0.55 1.68 12.57
C PHE A 11 1.32 2.10 11.33
N TYR A 12 0.77 3.07 10.62
CA TYR A 12 1.56 3.89 9.70
C TYR A 12 1.28 5.37 9.95
N TYR A 13 2.12 6.24 9.41
CA TYR A 13 1.85 7.67 9.39
C TYR A 13 2.35 8.26 8.07
N ASP A 14 1.48 9.03 7.40
CA ASP A 14 1.74 9.66 6.11
C ASP A 14 2.22 11.10 6.26
N PHE A 15 3.33 11.44 5.60
CA PHE A 15 3.98 12.74 5.65
C PHE A 15 4.17 13.32 4.25
N HIS A 16 3.80 14.59 4.09
CA HIS A 16 4.18 15.35 2.90
C HIS A 16 5.60 15.87 3.10
N MET A 17 6.59 15.13 2.59
CA MET A 17 8.02 15.41 2.70
C MET A 17 8.81 14.59 1.68
N ASP A 18 10.12 14.85 1.58
CA ASP A 18 11.02 14.07 0.74
C ASP A 18 11.15 12.62 1.23
N PRO A 19 11.41 11.65 0.32
CA PRO A 19 11.64 10.26 0.67
C PRO A 19 12.76 10.09 1.72
N LEU A 20 12.51 9.24 2.71
CA LEU A 20 13.45 8.96 3.79
C LEU A 20 14.34 7.77 3.47
N SER A 21 15.60 7.87 3.84
CA SER A 21 16.55 6.75 3.84
C SER A 21 16.39 5.86 5.08
N ASP A 22 17.03 4.69 5.07
CA ASP A 22 17.11 3.80 6.23
C ASP A 22 17.87 4.46 7.41
N GLU A 23 18.85 5.31 7.13
CA GLU A 23 19.55 6.12 8.15
C GLU A 23 18.60 7.12 8.82
N ASP A 24 17.78 7.82 8.03
CA ASP A 24 16.80 8.78 8.56
C ASP A 24 15.79 8.08 9.47
N LEU A 25 15.32 6.89 9.05
CA LEU A 25 14.39 6.08 9.84
C LEU A 25 14.98 5.66 11.19
N LYS A 26 16.28 5.30 11.22
CA LYS A 26 17.00 5.03 12.48
C LYS A 26 17.09 6.28 13.35
N GLY A 27 17.31 7.45 12.75
CA GLY A 27 17.31 8.75 13.42
C GLY A 27 15.97 9.08 14.07
N ILE A 28 14.87 8.93 13.33
CA ILE A 28 13.50 9.13 13.82
C ILE A 28 13.21 8.17 14.98
N GLN A 29 13.53 6.88 14.84
CA GLN A 29 13.32 5.91 15.89
C GLN A 29 14.12 6.24 17.17
N LYS A 30 15.35 6.75 17.03
CA LYS A 30 16.15 7.23 18.17
C LYS A 30 15.46 8.40 18.86
N ARG A 31 14.98 9.38 18.09
CA ARG A 31 14.23 10.53 18.64
C ARG A 31 12.95 10.11 19.36
N MET A 32 12.20 9.15 18.81
CA MET A 32 11.03 8.58 19.48
C MET A 32 11.39 7.95 20.83
N LYS A 33 12.52 7.24 20.92
CA LYS A 33 13.00 6.67 22.19
C LYS A 33 13.37 7.74 23.23
N GLU A 34 13.90 8.88 22.79
CA GLU A 34 14.15 10.03 23.67
C GLU A 34 12.83 10.59 24.23
N LEU A 35 11.79 10.73 23.39
CA LEU A 35 10.47 11.19 23.83
C LEU A 35 9.79 10.22 24.81
N VAL A 36 9.99 8.91 24.63
CA VAL A 36 9.53 7.89 25.58
C VAL A 36 10.24 8.05 26.94
N LYS A 37 11.55 8.31 26.94
CA LYS A 37 12.32 8.55 28.17
C LYS A 37 11.95 9.86 28.86
N ALA A 38 11.55 10.87 28.10
CA ALA A 38 11.09 12.15 28.63
C ALA A 38 9.73 12.04 29.37
N ASN A 39 9.00 10.94 29.21
CA ASN A 39 7.72 10.67 29.88
C ASN A 39 6.74 11.85 29.79
N LEU A 40 6.56 12.37 28.58
CA LEU A 40 5.64 13.47 28.34
C LEU A 40 4.20 13.00 28.58
N LYS A 41 3.40 13.87 29.21
CA LYS A 41 1.97 13.65 29.35
C LYS A 41 1.29 13.87 27.99
N VAL A 42 0.29 13.05 27.71
CA VAL A 42 -0.57 13.16 26.53
C VAL A 42 -1.92 13.67 27.01
N GLU A 43 -2.30 14.86 26.56
CA GLU A 43 -3.52 15.54 27.01
C GLU A 43 -4.53 15.64 25.87
N ARG A 44 -5.78 15.26 26.16
CA ARG A 44 -6.90 15.46 25.25
C ARG A 44 -7.48 16.85 25.51
N GLU A 45 -7.58 17.65 24.47
CA GLU A 45 -8.19 18.97 24.51
C GLU A 45 -9.39 18.99 23.56
N GLU A 46 -10.52 19.54 24.00
CA GLU A 46 -11.69 19.79 23.15
C GLU A 46 -11.63 21.23 22.64
N HIS A 47 -11.74 21.40 21.33
CA HIS A 47 -11.72 22.73 20.70
C HIS A 47 -12.91 22.87 19.75
N ASP A 48 -13.40 24.10 19.63
CA ASP A 48 -14.37 24.45 18.60
C ASP A 48 -13.75 24.44 17.20
N ASN A 49 -14.60 24.49 16.18
CA ASN A 49 -14.17 24.41 14.78
C ASN A 49 -13.23 25.57 14.39
N ALA A 50 -13.52 26.79 14.86
CA ALA A 50 -12.74 27.98 14.54
C ALA A 50 -11.32 27.90 15.13
N SER A 51 -11.20 27.49 16.39
CA SER A 51 -9.94 27.25 17.08
C SER A 51 -9.11 26.18 16.37
N LEU A 52 -9.72 25.06 15.98
CA LEU A 52 -9.04 23.99 15.24
C LEU A 52 -8.52 24.48 13.89
N ARG A 53 -9.33 25.21 13.13
CA ARG A 53 -8.92 25.79 11.84
C ARG A 53 -7.78 26.78 11.99
N SER A 54 -7.80 27.60 13.05
CA SER A 54 -6.67 28.49 13.36
C SER A 54 -5.42 27.72 13.77
N MET A 55 -5.57 26.63 14.54
CA MET A 55 -4.45 25.82 15.03
C MET A 55 -3.74 25.05 13.92
N PHE A 56 -4.49 24.60 12.91
CA PHE A 56 -3.96 23.82 11.78
C PHE A 56 -3.96 24.60 10.46
N ALA A 57 -3.99 25.93 10.50
CA ALA A 57 -4.09 26.79 9.31
C ALA A 57 -2.98 26.50 8.27
N ASP A 58 -1.77 26.17 8.75
CA ASP A 58 -0.61 25.90 7.89
C ASP A 58 -0.57 24.44 7.36
N ASN A 59 -1.53 23.59 7.74
CA ASN A 59 -1.58 22.18 7.33
C ASN A 59 -2.80 21.91 6.43
N PRO A 60 -2.66 22.03 5.10
CA PRO A 60 -3.79 21.90 4.17
C PRO A 60 -4.48 20.54 4.26
N PHE A 61 -3.74 19.47 4.55
CA PHE A 61 -4.31 18.13 4.71
C PHE A 61 -5.24 18.03 5.92
N LYS A 62 -4.89 18.70 7.04
CA LYS A 62 -5.76 18.72 8.23
C LYS A 62 -6.99 19.57 7.99
N ILE A 63 -6.88 20.70 7.27
CA ILE A 63 -8.04 21.50 6.85
C ILE A 63 -9.01 20.64 6.02
N GLU A 64 -8.49 19.94 5.00
CA GLU A 64 -9.34 19.08 4.15
C GLU A 64 -10.00 17.94 4.94
N ILE A 65 -9.28 17.32 5.89
CA ILE A 65 -9.89 16.32 6.80
C ILE A 65 -11.02 16.94 7.64
N MET A 66 -10.85 18.18 8.11
CA MET A 66 -11.89 18.88 8.87
C MET A 66 -13.10 19.18 8.00
N ASP A 67 -12.89 19.63 6.76
CA ASP A 67 -13.97 19.86 5.79
C ASP A 67 -14.77 18.57 5.54
N ASP A 68 -14.08 17.45 5.30
CA ASP A 68 -14.71 16.16 5.02
C ASP A 68 -15.46 15.55 6.23
N LYS A 69 -14.87 15.64 7.43
CA LYS A 69 -15.32 14.83 8.58
C LYS A 69 -16.01 15.61 9.69
N ILE A 70 -15.76 16.91 9.78
CA ILE A 70 -16.30 17.78 10.84
C ILE A 70 -17.26 18.81 10.22
N GLY A 71 -17.01 19.25 8.99
CA GLY A 71 -17.82 20.25 8.30
C GLY A 71 -17.89 21.56 9.08
N GLU A 72 -19.09 22.14 9.20
CA GLU A 72 -19.39 23.30 10.06
C GLU A 72 -19.84 22.90 11.48
N GLY A 73 -19.65 21.63 11.88
CA GLY A 73 -20.12 21.08 13.14
C GLY A 73 -19.40 21.59 14.40
N ALA A 74 -19.80 21.02 15.55
CA ALA A 74 -19.48 21.48 16.92
C ALA A 74 -18.03 21.29 17.43
N GLY A 75 -17.02 21.30 16.56
CA GLY A 75 -15.63 21.11 16.94
C GLY A 75 -15.19 19.64 17.05
N SER A 76 -13.99 19.41 17.56
CA SER A 76 -13.37 18.08 17.70
C SER A 76 -12.26 18.09 18.74
N SER A 77 -11.81 16.90 19.12
CA SER A 77 -10.67 16.73 20.02
C SER A 77 -9.33 16.82 19.29
N VAL A 78 -8.31 17.32 20.00
CA VAL A 78 -6.89 17.18 19.67
C VAL A 78 -6.15 16.51 20.82
N TYR A 79 -5.00 15.94 20.51
CA TYR A 79 -4.08 15.40 21.49
C TYR A 79 -2.78 16.19 21.48
N ARG A 80 -2.40 16.74 22.64
CA ARG A 80 -1.14 17.46 22.85
C ARG A 80 -0.14 16.58 23.57
N GLN A 81 1.11 16.63 23.10
CA GLN A 81 2.26 15.96 23.70
C GLN A 81 3.48 16.88 23.61
N GLY A 82 3.76 17.63 24.67
CA GLY A 82 4.77 18.70 24.64
C GLY A 82 4.42 19.73 23.57
N ASP A 83 5.34 19.97 22.64
CA ASP A 83 5.17 20.94 21.56
C ASP A 83 4.36 20.39 20.37
N PHE A 84 4.05 19.09 20.37
CA PHE A 84 3.31 18.44 19.29
C PHE A 84 1.82 18.40 19.58
N VAL A 85 1.00 18.74 18.58
CA VAL A 85 -0.46 18.64 18.63
C VAL A 85 -0.96 17.91 17.39
N ASP A 86 -1.88 16.97 17.57
CA ASP A 86 -2.50 16.25 16.45
C ASP A 86 -4.02 16.18 16.58
N LEU A 87 -4.69 16.31 15.43
CA LEU A 87 -6.14 16.16 15.32
C LEU A 87 -6.47 14.66 15.30
N CYS A 88 -7.05 14.16 16.39
CA CYS A 88 -7.43 12.76 16.53
C CYS A 88 -8.59 12.61 17.52
N ARG A 89 -9.46 11.61 17.30
CA ARG A 89 -10.55 11.25 18.21
C ARG A 89 -10.12 10.32 19.35
N GLY A 90 -8.95 9.70 19.22
CA GLY A 90 -8.38 8.77 20.20
C GLY A 90 -9.17 7.47 20.37
N PRO A 91 -9.00 6.77 21.52
CA PRO A 91 -8.20 7.17 22.69
C PRO A 91 -6.68 7.08 22.46
N HIS A 92 -5.90 7.78 23.29
CA HIS A 92 -4.44 7.67 23.36
C HIS A 92 -3.99 7.22 24.76
N VAL A 93 -2.77 6.71 24.86
CA VAL A 93 -2.12 6.42 26.15
C VAL A 93 -1.89 7.71 26.95
N PRO A 94 -1.92 7.68 28.29
CA PRO A 94 -1.77 8.88 29.13
C PRO A 94 -0.36 9.48 29.12
N THR A 95 0.69 8.68 28.89
CA THR A 95 2.07 9.19 28.78
C THR A 95 2.87 8.47 27.72
N THR A 96 3.88 9.15 27.17
CA THR A 96 4.80 8.57 26.18
C THR A 96 5.61 7.40 26.72
N ALA A 97 5.84 7.34 28.04
CA ALA A 97 6.60 6.26 28.66
C ALA A 97 5.90 4.90 28.58
N MET A 98 4.63 4.84 28.18
CA MET A 98 3.93 3.57 27.92
C MET A 98 4.30 2.99 26.55
N LEU A 99 4.76 3.81 25.60
CA LEU A 99 5.11 3.41 24.24
C LEU A 99 6.56 2.90 24.16
N ARG A 100 6.93 1.93 25.01
CA ARG A 100 8.33 1.48 25.14
C ARG A 100 8.76 0.53 24.03
N TRP A 101 7.85 -0.34 23.60
CA TRP A 101 8.16 -1.49 22.77
C TRP A 101 7.65 -1.27 21.36
N PHE A 102 8.34 -0.41 20.63
CA PHE A 102 8.04 -0.11 19.23
C PHE A 102 9.26 -0.32 18.33
N LYS A 103 8.98 -0.47 17.04
CA LYS A 103 9.99 -0.55 15.99
C LYS A 103 9.44 0.05 14.70
N LEU A 104 10.18 0.95 14.07
CA LEU A 104 9.89 1.40 12.70
C LEU A 104 10.43 0.35 11.71
N THR A 105 9.67 0.08 10.65
CA THR A 105 9.92 -1.09 9.80
C THR A 105 10.32 -0.76 8.38
N SER A 106 9.57 0.13 7.74
CA SER A 106 9.73 0.43 6.33
C SER A 106 9.08 1.76 6.00
N THR A 107 9.49 2.31 4.87
CA THR A 107 8.86 3.47 4.24
C THR A 107 8.26 3.05 2.90
N SER A 108 7.19 3.72 2.48
CA SER A 108 6.63 3.58 1.13
C SER A 108 6.13 4.92 0.62
N THR A 109 6.03 5.08 -0.68
CA THR A 109 5.30 6.20 -1.28
C THR A 109 3.81 5.86 -1.36
N CYS A 110 2.97 6.86 -1.16
CA CYS A 110 1.54 6.77 -1.36
C CYS A 110 1.01 8.12 -1.84
N TYR A 111 -0.23 8.15 -2.34
CA TYR A 111 -0.86 9.39 -2.75
C TYR A 111 -1.97 9.78 -1.79
N TRP A 112 -2.16 11.08 -1.62
CA TRP A 112 -3.25 11.60 -0.83
C TRP A 112 -4.61 11.09 -1.34
N LYS A 113 -5.47 10.61 -0.44
CA LYS A 113 -6.75 9.94 -0.74
C LYS A 113 -6.66 8.78 -1.76
N ALA A 114 -5.47 8.18 -1.92
CA ALA A 114 -5.20 7.14 -2.93
C ALA A 114 -5.43 7.59 -4.39
N ASP A 115 -5.36 8.90 -4.65
CA ASP A 115 -5.49 9.48 -5.98
C ASP A 115 -4.12 9.84 -6.55
N ALA A 116 -3.72 9.15 -7.62
CA ALA A 116 -2.42 9.32 -8.26
C ALA A 116 -2.19 10.72 -8.88
N SER A 117 -3.25 11.51 -9.07
CA SER A 117 -3.14 12.90 -9.54
C SER A 117 -2.80 13.90 -8.42
N ARG A 118 -2.84 13.46 -7.16
CA ARG A 118 -2.66 14.31 -5.98
C ARG A 118 -1.26 14.21 -5.38
N GLU A 119 -1.05 14.94 -4.30
CA GLU A 119 0.24 15.06 -3.61
C GLU A 119 0.80 13.69 -3.21
N SER A 120 2.08 13.48 -3.52
CA SER A 120 2.84 12.29 -3.09
C SER A 120 3.25 12.43 -1.62
N LEU A 121 3.05 11.37 -0.86
CA LEU A 121 3.28 11.29 0.57
C LEU A 121 4.23 10.13 0.88
N VAL A 122 5.07 10.33 1.89
CA VAL A 122 5.92 9.31 2.49
C VAL A 122 5.19 8.67 3.66
N ARG A 123 4.88 7.39 3.52
CA ARG A 123 4.27 6.57 4.58
C ARG A 123 5.36 5.87 5.37
N ILE A 124 5.37 6.07 6.68
CA ILE A 124 6.28 5.37 7.61
C ILE A 124 5.49 4.31 8.36
N TYR A 125 5.92 3.05 8.29
CA TYR A 125 5.33 1.94 9.04
C TYR A 125 6.07 1.67 10.35
N GLY A 126 5.32 1.25 11.36
CA GLY A 126 5.89 0.78 12.61
C GLY A 126 4.99 -0.20 13.35
N TRP A 127 5.59 -0.91 14.29
CA TRP A 127 4.90 -1.77 15.24
C TRP A 127 5.02 -1.19 16.64
N CYS A 128 4.02 -1.41 17.48
CA CYS A 128 4.06 -1.06 18.90
C CYS A 128 3.30 -2.11 19.69
N PHE A 129 3.92 -2.62 20.76
CA PHE A 129 3.36 -3.67 21.60
C PHE A 129 3.37 -3.27 23.07
N ALA A 130 2.51 -3.90 23.86
CA ALA A 130 2.44 -3.68 25.30
C ALA A 130 3.68 -4.23 26.04
N THR A 131 4.28 -5.30 25.53
CA THR A 131 5.45 -5.94 26.14
C THR A 131 6.64 -6.06 25.19
N LYS A 132 7.84 -6.15 25.76
CA LYS A 132 9.08 -6.40 25.02
C LYS A 132 9.04 -7.75 24.31
N GLN A 133 8.45 -8.76 24.96
CA GLN A 133 8.39 -10.12 24.46
C GLN A 133 7.53 -10.19 23.19
N ASP A 134 6.39 -9.51 23.17
CA ASP A 134 5.51 -9.50 21.99
C ASP A 134 6.20 -8.85 20.79
N LEU A 135 6.90 -7.73 20.99
CA LEU A 135 7.69 -7.10 19.93
C LEU A 135 8.77 -8.05 19.39
N GLN A 136 9.47 -8.76 20.28
CA GLN A 136 10.52 -9.71 19.88
C GLN A 136 9.95 -10.92 19.15
N ASN A 137 8.81 -11.45 19.61
CA ASN A 137 8.10 -12.55 18.97
C ASN A 137 7.65 -12.15 17.56
N HIS A 138 7.01 -10.98 17.42
CA HIS A 138 6.59 -10.46 16.13
C HIS A 138 7.77 -10.22 15.19
N ASP A 139 8.86 -9.62 15.68
CA ASP A 139 10.09 -9.41 14.90
C ASP A 139 10.69 -10.75 14.41
N THR A 140 10.62 -11.78 15.24
CA THR A 140 11.08 -13.14 14.88
C THR A 140 10.19 -13.75 13.80
N LEU A 141 8.86 -13.68 13.97
CA LEU A 141 7.89 -14.15 12.98
C LEU A 141 8.08 -13.48 11.64
N MET A 142 8.28 -12.16 11.61
CA MET A 142 8.49 -11.42 10.37
C MET A 142 9.82 -11.76 9.70
N ARG A 143 10.89 -12.02 10.46
CA ARG A 143 12.14 -12.55 9.90
C ARG A 143 11.95 -13.93 9.30
N GLU A 144 11.23 -14.82 9.98
CA GLU A 144 10.93 -16.16 9.48
C GLU A 144 10.05 -16.11 8.22
N ALA A 145 9.04 -15.25 8.18
CA ALA A 145 8.23 -15.01 6.98
C ALA A 145 9.10 -14.51 5.82
N GLY A 146 9.98 -13.55 6.05
CA GLY A 146 10.90 -13.03 5.02
C GLY A 146 11.88 -14.07 4.46
N LYS A 147 12.27 -15.07 5.25
CA LYS A 147 13.06 -16.22 4.75
C LYS A 147 12.27 -17.11 3.77
N ARG A 148 10.94 -17.08 3.84
CA ARG A 148 10.03 -17.92 3.05
C ARG A 148 9.34 -17.13 1.93
N ASP A 149 9.79 -15.91 1.67
CA ASP A 149 9.29 -15.10 0.56
C ASP A 149 9.65 -15.77 -0.78
N HIS A 150 8.64 -16.08 -1.59
CA HIS A 150 8.81 -16.73 -2.89
C HIS A 150 9.67 -15.89 -3.85
N ARG A 151 9.75 -14.57 -3.69
CA ARG A 151 10.60 -13.69 -4.50
C ARG A 151 12.07 -13.90 -4.17
N LYS A 152 12.38 -14.09 -2.88
CA LYS A 152 13.72 -14.43 -2.40
C LYS A 152 14.09 -15.85 -2.79
N LEU A 153 13.26 -16.82 -2.42
CA LEU A 153 13.50 -18.24 -2.72
C LEU A 153 13.50 -18.52 -4.21
N GLY A 154 12.61 -17.89 -4.98
CA GLY A 154 12.55 -18.03 -6.43
C GLY A 154 13.83 -17.58 -7.11
N LYS A 155 14.47 -16.51 -6.62
CA LYS A 155 15.79 -16.06 -7.09
C LYS A 155 16.90 -17.01 -6.64
N GLU A 156 16.96 -17.37 -5.36
CA GLU A 156 18.00 -18.25 -4.79
C GLU A 156 17.99 -19.66 -5.42
N LEU A 157 16.81 -20.21 -5.65
CA LEU A 157 16.62 -21.53 -6.28
C LEU A 157 16.58 -21.47 -7.81
N GLN A 158 16.63 -20.25 -8.37
CA GLN A 158 16.56 -19.99 -9.81
C GLN A 158 15.30 -20.59 -10.45
N LEU A 159 14.12 -20.35 -9.88
CA LEU A 159 12.85 -20.87 -10.38
C LEU A 159 12.23 -19.95 -11.45
N PHE A 160 12.41 -18.65 -11.31
CA PHE A 160 11.92 -17.68 -12.27
C PHE A 160 12.81 -16.44 -12.31
N HIS A 161 12.67 -15.67 -13.37
CA HIS A 161 13.35 -14.41 -13.58
C HIS A 161 12.33 -13.33 -13.95
N ILE A 162 12.55 -12.12 -13.47
CA ILE A 162 11.78 -10.93 -13.81
C ILE A 162 12.77 -9.99 -14.47
N ASP A 163 12.49 -9.65 -15.72
CA ASP A 163 13.33 -8.79 -16.55
C ASP A 163 12.53 -7.54 -16.91
N GLU A 164 13.09 -6.36 -16.62
CA GLU A 164 12.47 -5.08 -16.91
C GLU A 164 12.29 -4.85 -18.42
N MET A 165 13.18 -5.40 -19.26
CA MET A 165 13.06 -5.33 -20.72
C MET A 165 11.87 -6.14 -21.25
N VAL A 166 11.46 -7.19 -20.53
CA VAL A 166 10.28 -7.98 -20.90
C VAL A 166 9.01 -7.28 -20.43
N GLY A 167 9.04 -6.73 -19.22
CA GLY A 167 7.95 -5.92 -18.66
C GLY A 167 7.51 -6.39 -17.27
N GLN A 168 6.95 -5.46 -16.49
CA GLN A 168 6.50 -5.72 -15.13
C GLN A 168 5.36 -6.74 -15.10
N GLY A 169 5.47 -7.74 -14.21
CA GLY A 169 4.47 -8.80 -14.05
C GLY A 169 4.59 -9.95 -15.06
N LEU A 170 5.51 -9.86 -16.03
CA LEU A 170 5.73 -10.88 -17.05
C LEU A 170 6.86 -11.83 -16.64
N ILE A 171 6.49 -12.92 -15.97
CA ILE A 171 7.44 -13.87 -15.36
C ILE A 171 8.08 -14.78 -16.41
N LEU A 172 9.41 -14.82 -16.45
CA LEU A 172 10.18 -15.79 -17.21
C LEU A 172 10.47 -17.03 -16.36
N TRP A 173 9.87 -18.16 -16.72
CA TRP A 173 10.10 -19.43 -16.03
C TRP A 173 11.43 -20.03 -16.47
N THR A 174 12.32 -20.32 -15.52
CA THR A 174 13.58 -21.02 -15.81
C THR A 174 13.33 -22.50 -16.05
N PRO A 175 14.33 -23.29 -16.49
CA PRO A 175 14.18 -24.75 -16.57
C PRO A 175 13.71 -25.39 -15.25
N ARG A 176 14.22 -24.93 -14.10
CA ARG A 176 13.85 -25.48 -12.78
C ARG A 176 12.41 -25.14 -12.40
N GLY A 177 12.00 -23.89 -12.58
CA GLY A 177 10.61 -23.51 -12.31
C GLY A 177 9.62 -24.14 -13.28
N SER A 178 10.04 -24.35 -14.54
CA SER A 178 9.23 -25.04 -15.54
C SER A 178 8.93 -26.48 -15.13
N VAL A 179 9.88 -27.20 -14.52
CA VAL A 179 9.62 -28.54 -13.95
C VAL A 179 8.51 -28.48 -12.91
N VAL A 180 8.61 -27.58 -11.92
CA VAL A 180 7.58 -27.44 -10.86
C VAL A 180 6.21 -27.11 -11.47
N ARG A 181 6.18 -26.19 -12.44
CA ARG A 181 4.94 -25.81 -13.14
C ARG A 181 4.33 -27.00 -13.90
N ASN A 182 5.15 -27.77 -14.60
CA ASN A 182 4.68 -28.92 -15.38
C ASN A 182 4.11 -30.01 -14.47
N GLU A 183 4.77 -30.34 -13.36
CA GLU A 183 4.26 -31.30 -12.39
C GLU A 183 2.87 -30.90 -11.84
N LEU A 184 2.66 -29.60 -11.56
CA LEU A 184 1.36 -29.09 -11.14
C LEU A 184 0.31 -29.15 -12.25
N GLN A 185 0.69 -28.86 -13.49
CA GLN A 185 -0.18 -28.95 -14.67
C GLN A 185 -0.60 -30.39 -14.97
N ASP A 186 0.33 -31.34 -14.87
CA ASP A 186 0.07 -32.76 -15.07
C ASP A 186 -0.84 -33.31 -13.97
N PHE A 187 -0.58 -32.92 -12.71
CA PHE A 187 -1.43 -33.26 -11.58
C PHE A 187 -2.88 -32.83 -11.82
N ILE A 188 -3.14 -31.53 -12.08
CA ILE A 188 -4.51 -31.04 -12.26
C ILE A 188 -5.17 -31.63 -13.51
N SER A 189 -4.43 -31.74 -14.61
CA SER A 189 -4.96 -32.30 -15.87
C SER A 189 -5.37 -33.76 -15.69
N SER A 190 -4.60 -34.54 -14.93
CA SER A 190 -4.95 -35.92 -14.61
C SER A 190 -6.23 -36.02 -13.79
N HIS A 191 -6.45 -35.10 -12.84
CA HIS A 191 -7.63 -35.10 -11.99
C HIS A 191 -8.88 -34.68 -12.74
N LEU A 192 -8.78 -33.64 -13.57
CA LEU A 192 -9.88 -33.17 -14.42
C LEU A 192 -10.34 -34.26 -15.40
N ARG A 193 -9.41 -35.00 -16.03
CA ARG A 193 -9.75 -36.13 -16.90
C ARG A 193 -10.51 -37.24 -16.16
N ARG A 194 -10.12 -37.56 -14.92
CA ARG A 194 -10.85 -38.56 -14.09
C ARG A 194 -12.28 -38.13 -13.77
N GLN A 195 -12.53 -36.82 -13.69
CA GLN A 195 -13.86 -36.26 -13.47
C GLN A 195 -14.67 -36.09 -14.77
N GLY A 196 -14.13 -36.48 -15.92
CA GLY A 196 -14.83 -36.40 -17.21
C GLY A 196 -14.76 -35.03 -17.90
N TYR A 197 -13.86 -34.13 -17.47
CA TYR A 197 -13.61 -32.87 -18.18
C TYR A 197 -12.84 -33.13 -19.48
N ASN A 198 -13.23 -32.42 -20.54
CA ASN A 198 -12.54 -32.43 -21.83
C ASN A 198 -11.63 -31.21 -21.93
N GLN A 199 -10.33 -31.43 -22.15
CA GLN A 199 -9.36 -30.35 -22.33
C GLN A 199 -9.47 -29.78 -23.74
N VAL A 200 -9.57 -28.45 -23.84
CA VAL A 200 -9.60 -27.69 -25.09
C VAL A 200 -8.56 -26.57 -25.05
N TYR A 201 -8.16 -26.08 -26.22
CA TYR A 201 -7.23 -24.95 -26.34
C TYR A 201 -7.91 -23.83 -27.13
N THR A 202 -7.94 -22.63 -26.54
CA THR A 202 -8.54 -21.43 -27.14
C THR A 202 -7.52 -20.30 -27.23
N PRO A 203 -7.67 -19.35 -28.18
CA PRO A 203 -6.79 -18.18 -28.26
C PRO A 203 -6.79 -17.35 -26.97
N HIS A 204 -5.65 -16.70 -26.68
CA HIS A 204 -5.51 -15.77 -25.54
C HIS A 204 -6.08 -14.37 -25.82
N ILE A 205 -6.33 -14.04 -27.09
CA ILE A 205 -6.85 -12.75 -27.54
C ILE A 205 -8.12 -13.00 -28.35
N GLY A 206 -9.17 -12.22 -28.11
CA GLY A 206 -10.43 -12.27 -28.85
C GLY A 206 -10.79 -10.92 -29.49
N LYS A 207 -11.76 -10.94 -30.40
CA LYS A 207 -12.35 -9.69 -30.94
C LYS A 207 -13.07 -8.93 -29.82
N LEU A 208 -13.06 -7.60 -29.89
CA LEU A 208 -13.72 -6.75 -28.90
C LEU A 208 -15.21 -7.10 -28.68
N ASP A 209 -15.90 -7.47 -29.77
CA ASP A 209 -17.32 -7.83 -29.71
C ASP A 209 -17.60 -9.07 -28.86
N LEU A 210 -16.63 -9.97 -28.68
CA LEU A 210 -16.75 -11.11 -27.75
C LEU A 210 -16.91 -10.59 -26.32
N TYR A 211 -16.08 -9.62 -25.91
CA TYR A 211 -16.10 -9.04 -24.58
C TYR A 211 -17.28 -8.10 -24.35
N ARG A 212 -17.80 -7.48 -25.41
CA ARG A 212 -19.07 -6.74 -25.36
C ARG A 212 -20.25 -7.69 -25.19
N THR A 213 -20.28 -8.78 -25.95
CA THR A 213 -21.33 -9.80 -25.87
C THR A 213 -21.36 -10.48 -24.51
N SER A 214 -20.20 -10.76 -23.92
CA SER A 214 -20.10 -11.29 -22.56
C SER A 214 -20.37 -10.26 -21.46
N GLY A 215 -20.57 -8.99 -21.82
CA GLY A 215 -20.78 -7.88 -20.88
C GLY A 215 -19.54 -7.45 -20.10
N HIS A 216 -18.36 -8.02 -20.35
CA HIS A 216 -17.15 -7.70 -19.59
C HIS A 216 -16.55 -6.35 -19.98
N TYR A 217 -16.72 -5.92 -21.23
CA TYR A 217 -16.04 -4.73 -21.73
C TYR A 217 -16.36 -3.46 -20.92
N PRO A 218 -17.63 -3.08 -20.65
CA PRO A 218 -17.93 -1.85 -19.90
C PRO A 218 -17.40 -1.83 -18.47
N TYR A 219 -17.23 -2.99 -17.82
CA TYR A 219 -16.83 -3.08 -16.41
C TYR A 219 -15.32 -3.32 -16.21
N TYR A 220 -14.65 -3.93 -17.19
CA TYR A 220 -13.25 -4.33 -17.08
C TYR A 220 -12.33 -3.61 -18.08
N GLN A 221 -12.83 -2.65 -18.85
CA GLN A 221 -12.02 -1.92 -19.83
C GLN A 221 -10.72 -1.36 -19.24
N GLU A 222 -10.77 -0.80 -18.03
CA GLU A 222 -9.60 -0.24 -17.34
C GLU A 222 -8.62 -1.30 -16.81
N SER A 223 -9.08 -2.54 -16.64
CA SER A 223 -8.27 -3.67 -16.17
C SER A 223 -7.78 -4.59 -17.30
N GLN A 224 -8.10 -4.26 -18.57
CA GLN A 224 -7.69 -5.02 -19.74
C GLN A 224 -6.47 -4.40 -20.42
N TYR A 225 -5.69 -5.22 -21.11
CA TYR A 225 -4.68 -4.69 -22.04
C TYR A 225 -5.38 -3.83 -23.11
N PRO A 226 -4.79 -2.70 -23.50
CA PRO A 226 -5.36 -1.86 -24.56
C PRO A 226 -5.61 -2.66 -25.84
N PRO A 227 -6.72 -2.39 -26.55
CA PRO A 227 -7.02 -3.08 -27.79
C PRO A 227 -5.92 -2.80 -28.83
N LEU A 228 -5.49 -3.84 -29.53
CA LEU A 228 -4.60 -3.69 -30.68
C LEU A 228 -5.42 -3.11 -31.83
N VAL A 229 -5.12 -1.87 -32.22
CA VAL A 229 -5.77 -1.22 -33.36
C VAL A 229 -5.11 -1.70 -34.65
N GLU A 230 -5.93 -2.13 -35.61
CA GLU A 230 -5.43 -2.52 -36.93
C GLU A 230 -4.72 -1.34 -37.62
N ARG A 231 -3.57 -1.61 -38.24
CA ARG A 231 -2.74 -0.57 -38.89
C ARG A 231 -3.48 0.17 -40.01
N ASP A 232 -4.36 -0.53 -40.72
CA ASP A 232 -5.15 0.08 -41.80
C ASP A 232 -6.22 1.01 -41.25
N LEU A 233 -6.81 0.66 -40.11
CA LEU A 233 -7.74 1.53 -39.39
C LEU A 233 -7.03 2.78 -38.86
N MET A 234 -5.83 2.62 -38.30
CA MET A 234 -4.99 3.77 -37.87
C MET A 234 -4.64 4.67 -39.07
N SER A 235 -4.24 4.09 -40.19
CA SER A 235 -3.90 4.84 -41.41
C SER A 235 -5.11 5.61 -41.96
N LYS A 236 -6.30 5.00 -41.91
CA LYS A 236 -7.56 5.61 -42.32
C LYS A 236 -8.00 6.74 -41.39
N LEU A 237 -7.90 6.55 -40.08
CA LEU A 237 -8.22 7.59 -39.10
C LEU A 237 -7.26 8.79 -39.22
N ALA A 238 -5.98 8.52 -39.50
CA ALA A 238 -4.99 9.56 -39.75
C ALA A 238 -5.25 10.33 -41.07
N SER A 239 -5.70 9.64 -42.12
CA SER A 239 -6.04 10.31 -43.40
C SER A 239 -7.38 11.05 -43.35
N GLU A 240 -8.28 10.67 -42.45
CA GLU A 240 -9.57 11.34 -42.21
C GLU A 240 -9.46 12.58 -41.31
N GLY A 241 -8.26 12.94 -40.84
CA GLY A 241 -8.01 14.20 -40.13
C GLY A 241 -8.56 14.24 -38.70
N CYS A 242 -8.86 13.09 -38.10
CA CYS A 242 -9.25 13.01 -36.69
C CYS A 242 -8.07 13.43 -35.80
N SER A 243 -8.25 14.46 -34.97
CA SER A 243 -7.26 14.86 -33.97
C SER A 243 -7.21 13.84 -32.82
N CYS A 244 -6.00 13.54 -32.36
CA CYS A 244 -5.69 12.68 -31.23
C CYS A 244 -6.43 13.09 -29.94
#